data_AF-A0A2L2Z1E3-F1
#
_entry.id   AF-A0A2L2Z1E3-F1
#
_cell.length_a   1.000
_cell.length_b   1.000
_cell.length_c   1.000
_cell.angle_alpha   90.00
_cell.angle_beta   90.00
_cell.angle_gamma   90.00
#
_symmetry.space_group_name_H-M   'P 1'
#
loop_
_entity.id
_entity.type
_entity.pdbx_description
1 polymer ?
#
loop_
_entity_poly.entity_id
_entity_poly.type
_entity_poly.pdbx_seq_one_letter_code
_entity_poly.pdbx_strand_id
1 'polypeptide(L)'
;KMQSFCFKHGKNDASPEKSSIKISKKKRRKKEGDGDKAPENEVDEHNARLQKIRSLEAEFYNYVSIKETVEVTKVEYDIVTYLYYYWLLKRKAQFNKPLLITKCDEANLLIKQHENLLYSRLKMFVHLRQDLERVRSLCYMISR
;
A
#
# COMPACT_ATOMS: atom_id res chain seq x y z
N LYS A 1 24.09 -25.79 8.05
CA LYS A 1 24.25 -24.78 6.97
C LYS A 1 22.88 -24.18 6.69
N MET A 2 22.68 -22.89 6.96
CA MET A 2 21.38 -22.21 6.81
C MET A 2 21.31 -21.66 5.37
N GLN A 3 20.40 -22.20 4.55
CA GLN A 3 20.19 -21.75 3.17
C GLN A 3 19.37 -20.46 3.18
N SER A 4 19.93 -19.37 2.66
CA SER A 4 19.22 -18.11 2.46
C SER A 4 18.25 -18.25 1.29
N PHE A 5 16.96 -18.32 1.59
CA PHE A 5 15.91 -18.35 0.57
C PHE A 5 15.70 -16.93 0.01
N CYS A 6 16.03 -16.74 -1.27
CA CYS A 6 15.74 -15.51 -2.00
C CYS A 6 14.50 -15.74 -2.89
N PHE A 7 13.47 -14.91 -2.71
CA PHE A 7 12.16 -15.03 -3.39
C PHE A 7 12.23 -14.98 -4.94
N LYS A 8 13.36 -14.57 -5.52
CA LYS A 8 13.54 -14.45 -6.98
C LYS A 8 14.03 -15.72 -7.67
N HIS A 9 14.41 -16.78 -6.95
CA HIS A 9 14.97 -18.01 -7.56
C HIS A 9 14.44 -19.34 -7.01
N GLY A 10 13.41 -19.34 -6.15
CA GLY A 10 12.90 -20.57 -5.55
C GLY A 10 11.70 -21.18 -6.29
N LYS A 11 11.84 -21.55 -7.58
CA LYS A 11 10.85 -22.42 -8.23
C LYS A 11 11.53 -23.49 -9.08
N ASN A 12 11.04 -24.71 -8.85
CA ASN A 12 11.26 -25.97 -9.55
C ASN A 12 12.44 -26.78 -9.01
N ASP A 13 12.10 -27.73 -8.14
CA ASP A 13 12.60 -29.10 -8.25
C ASP A 13 11.55 -30.06 -7.69
N ALA A 14 10.66 -30.49 -8.57
CA ALA A 14 10.01 -31.79 -8.48
C ALA A 14 10.76 -32.71 -9.45
N SER A 15 11.16 -33.88 -8.99
CA SER A 15 11.54 -35.00 -9.86
C SER A 15 10.81 -36.24 -9.30
N PRO A 16 10.46 -37.27 -10.11
CA PRO A 16 11.30 -37.80 -11.18
C PRO A 16 10.57 -38.15 -12.50
N GLU A 17 11.34 -38.22 -13.60
CA GLU A 17 11.38 -39.31 -14.59
C GLU A 17 11.74 -38.83 -16.02
N LYS A 18 12.76 -39.50 -16.58
CA LYS A 18 13.04 -39.83 -18.00
C LYS A 18 12.63 -38.83 -19.09
N SER A 19 13.63 -38.25 -19.77
CA SER A 19 14.00 -38.61 -21.15
C SER A 19 14.81 -37.49 -21.82
N SER A 20 15.77 -37.93 -22.62
CA SER A 20 16.71 -37.21 -23.47
C SER A 20 16.10 -36.17 -24.40
N ILE A 21 16.79 -35.03 -24.61
CA ILE A 21 17.04 -34.40 -25.92
C ILE A 21 18.15 -33.33 -25.76
N LYS A 22 19.15 -33.39 -26.66
CA LYS A 22 20.24 -32.40 -26.82
C LYS A 22 19.70 -31.15 -27.53
N ILE A 23 20.13 -29.94 -27.14
CA ILE A 23 20.23 -28.78 -28.03
C ILE A 23 21.31 -27.80 -27.51
N SER A 24 21.82 -27.04 -28.45
CA SER A 24 23.10 -26.39 -28.69
C SER A 24 23.48 -25.17 -27.82
N LYS A 25 24.80 -24.98 -27.73
CA LYS A 25 25.49 -23.75 -27.28
C LYS A 25 25.11 -22.54 -28.16
N LYS A 26 24.78 -21.39 -27.55
CA LYS A 26 25.28 -20.09 -28.04
C LYS A 26 25.18 -18.97 -26.98
N LYS A 27 26.33 -18.29 -26.82
CA LYS A 27 26.59 -17.06 -26.06
C LYS A 27 25.51 -15.98 -26.27
N ARG A 28 25.16 -15.25 -25.20
CA ARG A 28 24.91 -13.80 -25.29
C ARG A 28 25.36 -13.09 -24.02
N ARG A 29 26.29 -12.15 -24.21
CA ARG A 29 26.78 -11.18 -23.24
C ARG A 29 25.60 -10.35 -22.72
N LYS A 30 25.54 -10.07 -21.42
CA LYS A 30 24.73 -8.98 -20.87
C LYS A 30 25.62 -8.09 -20.00
N LYS A 31 26.01 -6.96 -20.59
CA LYS A 31 26.28 -5.70 -19.89
C LYS A 31 24.93 -5.13 -19.46
N GLU A 32 24.96 -4.15 -18.56
CA GLU A 32 23.84 -3.39 -17.97
C GLU A 32 23.45 -3.98 -16.61
N GLY A 33 23.74 -3.30 -15.50
CA GLY A 33 23.50 -1.87 -15.29
C GLY A 33 22.41 -1.82 -14.24
N ASP A 34 22.80 -2.15 -13.01
CA ASP A 34 21.94 -2.11 -11.84
C ASP A 34 21.65 -0.64 -11.54
N GLY A 35 20.46 -0.21 -11.97
CA GLY A 35 19.93 1.11 -11.70
C GLY A 35 18.50 0.91 -11.22
N ASP A 36 18.31 1.15 -9.93
CA ASP A 36 17.04 1.31 -9.23
C ASP A 36 15.94 1.88 -10.16
N LYS A 37 15.01 1.03 -10.59
CA LYS A 37 13.74 1.47 -11.18
C LYS A 37 12.59 0.75 -10.48
N ALA A 38 12.26 1.26 -9.31
CA ALA A 38 10.89 1.41 -8.81
C ALA A 38 10.92 2.50 -7.73
N PRO A 39 10.18 3.62 -7.91
CA PRO A 39 8.83 3.68 -7.36
C PRO A 39 7.83 4.58 -8.13
N GLU A 40 8.08 4.94 -9.39
CA GLU A 40 7.20 5.90 -10.10
C GLU A 40 5.79 5.32 -10.34
N ASN A 41 5.72 4.05 -10.80
CA ASN A 41 4.45 3.36 -11.06
C ASN A 41 3.59 3.12 -9.80
N GLU A 42 4.21 2.86 -8.64
CA GLU A 42 3.46 2.60 -7.40
C GLU A 42 2.84 3.89 -6.83
N VAL A 43 3.53 5.03 -7.00
CA VAL A 43 3.02 6.34 -6.60
C VAL A 43 1.87 6.77 -7.51
N ASP A 44 1.97 6.51 -8.82
CA ASP A 44 0.92 6.80 -9.78
C ASP A 44 -0.34 5.96 -9.54
N GLU A 45 -0.20 4.67 -9.24
CA GLU A 45 -1.33 3.80 -8.90
C GLU A 45 -2.00 4.21 -7.57
N HIS A 46 -1.19 4.59 -6.58
CA HIS A 46 -1.70 5.12 -5.31
C HIS A 46 -2.49 6.42 -5.52
N ASN A 47 -1.99 7.32 -6.36
CA ASN A 47 -2.64 8.58 -6.67
C ASN A 47 -3.97 8.37 -7.43
N ALA A 48 -3.98 7.46 -8.41
CA ALA A 48 -5.19 7.08 -9.14
C ALA A 48 -6.26 6.50 -8.19
N ARG A 49 -5.85 5.66 -7.23
CA ARG A 49 -6.76 5.14 -6.20
C ARG A 49 -7.33 6.24 -5.32
N LEU A 50 -6.49 7.19 -4.88
CA LEU A 50 -6.92 8.32 -4.07
C LEU A 50 -7.91 9.22 -4.83
N GLN A 51 -7.66 9.46 -6.11
CA GLN A 51 -8.56 10.22 -6.97
C GLN A 51 -9.92 9.53 -7.12
N LYS A 52 -9.94 8.21 -7.34
CA LYS A 52 -11.19 7.44 -7.41
C LYS A 52 -12.00 7.52 -6.11
N ILE A 53 -11.33 7.45 -4.95
CA ILE A 53 -11.99 7.60 -3.65
C ILE A 53 -12.61 9.00 -3.54
N ARG A 54 -11.88 10.05 -3.90
CA ARG A 54 -12.39 11.43 -3.88
C ARG A 54 -13.61 11.63 -4.78
N SER A 55 -13.63 11.00 -5.95
CA SER A 55 -14.80 11.03 -6.84
C SER A 55 -16.03 10.38 -6.18
N LEU A 56 -15.85 9.21 -5.58
CA LEU A 56 -16.93 8.53 -4.85
C LEU A 56 -17.40 9.35 -3.63
N GLU A 57 -16.48 9.98 -2.91
CA GLU A 57 -16.80 10.86 -1.78
C GLU A 57 -17.61 12.09 -2.21
N ALA A 58 -17.37 12.63 -3.41
CA ALA A 58 -18.12 13.76 -3.95
C ALA A 58 -19.57 13.39 -4.30
N GLU A 59 -19.80 12.15 -4.72
CA GLU A 59 -21.12 11.61 -5.07
C GLU A 59 -21.88 11.02 -3.88
N PHE A 60 -21.30 11.05 -2.68
CA PHE A 60 -21.88 10.42 -1.48
C PHE A 60 -23.35 10.82 -1.23
N TYR A 61 -23.69 12.07 -1.55
CA TYR A 61 -25.03 12.63 -1.36
C TYR A 61 -26.12 11.87 -2.12
N ASN A 62 -25.78 11.21 -3.23
CA ASN A 62 -26.72 10.39 -4.01
C ASN A 62 -27.18 9.13 -3.26
N TYR A 63 -26.42 8.70 -2.25
CA TYR A 63 -26.73 7.50 -1.46
C TYR A 63 -27.50 7.81 -0.18
N VAL A 64 -27.88 9.07 0.06
CA VAL A 64 -28.66 9.47 1.25
C VAL A 64 -30.12 9.67 0.86
N SER A 65 -31.00 8.83 1.40
CA SER A 65 -32.44 8.98 1.21
C SER A 65 -33.07 9.70 2.41
N ILE A 66 -33.64 10.89 2.15
CA ILE A 66 -34.36 11.66 3.18
C ILE A 66 -35.56 10.86 3.71
N LYS A 67 -36.28 10.16 2.82
CA LYS A 67 -37.47 9.36 3.18
C LYS A 67 -37.11 8.23 4.14
N GLU A 68 -36.08 7.44 3.82
CA GLU A 68 -35.60 6.38 4.71
C GLU A 68 -35.11 6.94 6.05
N THR A 69 -34.44 8.09 6.03
CA THR A 69 -33.96 8.75 7.25
C THR A 69 -35.13 9.17 8.16
N VAL A 70 -36.21 9.69 7.58
CA VAL A 70 -37.45 10.03 8.30
C VAL A 70 -38.08 8.79 8.92
N GLU A 71 -38.18 7.69 8.18
CA GLU A 71 -38.76 6.43 8.67
C GLU A 71 -37.97 5.85 9.85
N VAL A 72 -36.64 5.91 9.79
CA VAL A 72 -35.75 5.38 10.85
C VAL A 72 -35.74 6.29 12.08
N THR A 73 -35.66 7.61 11.88
CA THR A 73 -35.53 8.57 12.99
C THR A 73 -36.86 8.96 13.62
N LYS A 74 -37.98 8.73 12.91
CA LYS A 74 -39.34 9.15 13.30
C LYS A 74 -39.44 10.67 13.57
N VAL A 75 -38.60 11.45 12.89
CA VAL A 75 -38.61 12.92 12.92
C VAL A 75 -39.38 13.44 11.72
N GLU A 76 -39.99 14.62 11.86
CA GLU A 76 -40.74 15.28 10.79
C GLU A 76 -39.89 15.51 9.53
N TYR A 77 -40.52 15.34 8.35
CA TYR A 77 -39.85 15.40 7.05
C TYR A 77 -39.13 16.73 6.82
N ASP A 78 -39.74 17.85 7.19
CA ASP A 78 -39.18 19.19 6.98
C ASP A 78 -37.91 19.41 7.80
N ILE A 79 -37.88 18.90 9.03
CA ILE A 79 -36.72 18.99 9.93
C ILE A 79 -35.57 18.15 9.36
N VAL A 80 -35.85 16.91 8.92
CA VAL A 80 -34.82 16.04 8.33
C VAL A 80 -34.28 16.65 7.04
N THR A 81 -35.15 17.24 6.22
CA THR A 81 -34.76 17.94 4.99
C THR A 81 -33.85 19.14 5.29
N TYR A 82 -34.19 19.95 6.29
CA TYR A 82 -33.36 21.06 6.73
C TYR A 82 -31.98 20.60 7.23
N LEU A 83 -31.94 19.55 8.06
CA LEU A 83 -30.70 18.95 8.56
C LEU A 83 -29.85 18.37 7.42
N TYR A 84 -30.47 17.74 6.43
CA TYR A 84 -29.78 17.20 5.25
C TYR A 84 -29.05 18.29 4.48
N TYR A 85 -29.72 19.42 4.20
CA TYR A 85 -29.08 20.54 3.50
C TYR A 85 -27.98 21.20 4.32
N TYR A 86 -28.17 21.37 5.64
CA TYR A 86 -27.12 21.83 6.53
C TYR A 86 -25.89 20.90 6.48
N TRP A 87 -26.10 19.59 6.60
CA TRP A 87 -25.05 18.58 6.59
C TRP A 87 -24.30 18.54 5.24
N LEU A 88 -25.04 18.62 4.13
CA LEU A 88 -24.51 18.71 2.76
C LEU A 88 -23.57 19.92 2.61
N LEU A 89 -24.03 21.10 3.04
CA LEU A 89 -23.22 22.32 2.99
C LEU A 89 -21.99 22.23 3.88
N LYS A 90 -22.14 21.69 5.09
CA LYS A 90 -21.04 21.55 6.05
C LYS A 90 -19.96 20.61 5.51
N ARG A 91 -20.33 19.47 4.93
CA ARG A 91 -19.36 18.55 4.30
C ARG A 91 -18.69 19.17 3.08
N LYS A 92 -19.42 19.88 2.21
CA LYS A 92 -18.81 20.61 1.08
C LYS A 92 -17.76 21.62 1.55
N ALA A 93 -18.05 22.39 2.61
CA ALA A 93 -17.09 23.33 3.20
C ALA A 93 -15.87 22.63 3.84
N GLN A 94 -16.02 21.38 4.30
CA GLN A 94 -14.95 20.57 4.91
C GLN A 94 -14.32 19.57 3.93
N PHE A 95 -14.33 19.84 2.62
CA PHE A 95 -13.74 18.97 1.59
C PHE A 95 -14.27 17.53 1.62
N ASN A 96 -15.58 17.39 1.81
CA ASN A 96 -16.30 16.12 1.96
C ASN A 96 -15.82 15.24 3.13
N LYS A 97 -15.06 15.77 4.10
CA LYS A 97 -14.72 15.02 5.31
C LYS A 97 -16.00 14.68 6.08
N PRO A 98 -16.09 13.48 6.68
CA PRO A 98 -17.22 13.14 7.55
C PRO A 98 -17.27 14.10 8.73
N LEU A 99 -18.47 14.56 9.09
CA LEU A 99 -18.66 15.53 10.19
C LEU A 99 -18.41 14.90 11.56
N LEU A 100 -18.63 13.59 11.67
CA LEU A 100 -18.37 12.80 12.85
C LEU A 100 -17.29 11.79 12.48
N ILE A 101 -16.14 11.86 13.14
CA ILE A 101 -15.13 10.81 13.04
C ILE A 101 -15.73 9.60 13.76
N THR A 102 -15.97 8.52 13.03
CA THR A 102 -16.46 7.30 13.68
C THR A 102 -15.35 6.74 14.56
N LYS A 103 -15.69 6.13 15.71
CA LYS A 103 -14.69 5.55 16.63
C LYS A 103 -13.75 4.53 15.94
N CYS A 104 -14.21 3.92 14.85
CA CYS A 104 -13.43 2.97 14.05
C CYS A 104 -12.30 3.68 13.28
N ASP A 105 -12.56 4.87 12.73
CA ASP A 105 -11.59 5.59 11.92
C ASP A 105 -10.41 6.15 12.73
N GLU A 106 -10.65 6.53 14.00
CA GLU A 106 -9.58 6.97 14.92
C GLU A 106 -8.60 5.82 15.23
N ALA A 107 -9.13 4.64 15.56
CA ALA A 107 -8.32 3.45 15.82
C ALA A 107 -7.52 3.04 14.58
N ASN A 108 -8.14 3.08 13.40
CA ASN A 108 -7.47 2.77 12.13
C ASN A 108 -6.34 3.76 11.80
N LEU A 109 -6.54 5.05 12.09
CA LEU A 109 -5.52 6.07 11.88
C LEU A 109 -4.30 5.85 12.79
N LEU A 110 -4.55 5.50 14.06
CA LEU A 110 -3.50 5.16 15.03
C LEU A 110 -2.73 3.90 14.64
N ILE A 111 -3.44 2.86 14.18
CA ILE A 111 -2.81 1.62 13.67
C ILE A 111 -1.89 1.94 12.50
N LYS A 112 -2.39 2.72 11.52
CA LYS A 112 -1.59 3.11 10.35
C LYS A 112 -0.37 3.93 10.72
N GLN A 113 -0.48 4.82 11.71
CA GLN A 113 0.66 5.58 12.23
C GLN A 113 1.70 4.64 12.87
N HIS A 114 1.26 3.69 13.68
CA HIS A 114 2.13 2.70 14.29
C HIS A 114 2.83 1.82 13.25
N GLU A 115 2.12 1.36 12.21
CA GLU A 115 2.69 0.62 11.09
C GLU A 115 3.76 1.42 10.34
N ASN A 116 3.51 2.71 10.08
CA ASN A 116 4.50 3.58 9.43
C ASN A 116 5.78 3.77 10.26
N LEU A 117 5.63 3.88 11.59
CA LEU A 117 6.77 3.94 12.51
C LEU A 117 7.55 2.63 12.50
N LEU A 118 6.85 1.49 12.58
CA LEU A 118 7.47 0.16 12.49
C LEU A 118 8.21 -0.02 11.17
N TYR A 119 7.61 0.37 10.05
CA TYR A 119 8.22 0.30 8.73
C TYR A 119 9.50 1.13 8.65
N SER A 120 9.46 2.37 9.16
CA SER A 120 10.63 3.26 9.20
C SER A 120 11.76 2.67 10.05
N ARG A 121 11.40 2.10 11.22
CA ARG A 121 12.36 1.43 12.11
C ARG A 121 12.97 0.19 11.46
N LEU A 122 12.17 -0.63 10.79
CA LEU A 122 12.64 -1.81 10.05
C LEU A 122 13.60 -1.40 8.92
N LYS A 123 13.27 -0.33 8.19
CA LYS A 123 14.13 0.22 7.14
C LYS A 123 15.50 0.63 7.69
N MET A 124 15.56 1.24 8.87
CA MET A 124 16.82 1.58 9.54
C MET A 124 17.66 0.33 9.87
N PHE A 125 17.04 -0.74 10.36
CA PHE A 125 17.75 -2.02 10.61
C PHE A 125 18.32 -2.65 9.33
N VAL A 126 17.60 -2.56 8.21
CA VAL A 126 18.09 -3.05 6.91
C VAL A 126 19.36 -2.31 6.48
N HIS A 127 19.36 -0.97 6.57
CA HIS A 127 20.54 -0.17 6.23
C HIS A 127 21.72 -0.48 7.17
N LEU A 128 21.46 -0.55 8.47
CA LEU A 128 22.50 -0.89 9.44
C LEU A 128 23.14 -2.25 9.15
N ARG A 129 22.33 -3.27 8.82
CA ARG A 129 22.83 -4.59 8.43
C ARG A 129 23.72 -4.50 7.18
N GLN A 130 23.31 -3.74 6.16
CA GLN A 130 24.11 -3.55 4.95
C GLN A 130 25.44 -2.86 5.26
N ASP A 131 25.44 -1.84 6.12
CA ASP A 131 26.64 -1.12 6.53
C ASP A 131 27.62 -2.05 7.23
N LEU A 132 27.14 -2.88 8.16
CA LEU A 132 27.97 -3.87 8.84
C LEU A 132 28.54 -4.92 7.87
N GLU A 133 27.75 -5.37 6.90
CA GLU A 133 28.20 -6.33 5.89
C GLU A 133 29.26 -5.72 4.96
N ARG A 134 29.14 -4.43 4.64
CA ARG A 134 30.15 -3.67 3.89
C ARG A 134 31.44 -3.52 4.70
N VAL A 135 31.36 -3.15 5.97
CA VAL A 135 32.54 -3.06 6.87
C VAL A 135 33.24 -4.41 6.96
N ARG A 136 32.48 -5.50 7.17
CA ARG A 136 33.01 -6.86 7.19
C ARG A 136 33.78 -7.18 5.91
N SER A 137 33.19 -6.88 4.75
CA SER A 137 33.81 -7.10 3.44
C SER A 137 35.12 -6.33 3.27
N LEU A 138 35.19 -5.08 3.75
CA LEU A 138 36.43 -4.29 3.77
C LEU A 138 37.51 -4.92 4.65
N CYS A 139 37.15 -5.39 5.85
CA CYS A 139 38.09 -6.06 6.75
C CYS A 139 38.72 -7.30 6.10
N TYR A 140 37.95 -8.09 5.33
CA TYR A 140 38.50 -9.23 4.59
C TYR A 140 39.50 -8.84 3.51
N MET A 141 39.37 -7.65 2.92
CA MET A 141 40.31 -7.16 1.90
C MET A 141 41.61 -6.63 2.51
N ILE A 142 41.57 -6.08 3.72
CA ILE A 142 42.74 -5.56 4.44
C ILE A 142 43.52 -6.68 5.13
N SER A 143 42.84 -7.75 5.55
CA SER A 143 43.45 -8.87 6.30
C SER A 143 44.07 -9.95 5.39
N ARG A 144 44.33 -9.63 4.11
CA ARG A 144 44.91 -10.51 3.10
C ARG A 144 46.23 -9.93 2.61
#